data_AF-A0A067SXZ7-F1
#
_entry.id   AF-A0A067SXZ7-F1
#
_cell.length_a   1.000
_cell.length_b   1.000
_cell.length_c   1.000
_cell.angle_alpha   90.00
_cell.angle_beta   90.00
_cell.angle_gamma   90.00
#
_symmetry.space_group_name_H-M   'P 1'
#
loop_
_entity.id
_entity.type
_entity.pdbx_description
1 polymer ?
#
loop_
_entity_poly.entity_id
_entity_poly.type
_entity_poly.pdbx_seq_one_letter_code
_entity_poly.pdbx_strand_id
1 'polypeptide(L)'
;MHLALAALHPGWFSQVKVAHLMSLHVSQFAFLEIGHYTVENFVLCLSKFKGCVYRHFRDLSLSYTFTNAEISYEEEAYKIDGDFHFQSVSHNFLSLFYAISSTPNYDEGSISFTACQIPTIPQFLAHDSLAVTNIDECSLRNILMAWDGYDLRIRSCPSFNDTFITWLGTQVDRKVNWKERPIKVFRLESLNSLRIEDCSNFTPAVLWAFVEARDNGALSLHPQPCEEPIKWLEVSILPEIRHGSCELQKRLQ
;
A
#
# COMPACT_ATOMS: atom_id res chain seq x y z
N MET A 1 9.60 26.28 9.78
CA MET A 1 10.52 26.13 10.93
C MET A 1 11.07 24.72 10.85
N HIS A 2 12.31 24.53 10.39
CA HIS A 2 12.89 23.20 10.18
C HIS A 2 13.59 22.77 11.45
N LEU A 3 13.07 21.75 12.13
CA LEU A 3 13.79 21.11 13.21
C LEU A 3 14.85 20.21 12.58
N ALA A 4 16.05 20.75 12.36
CA ALA A 4 17.20 19.98 11.94
C ALA A 4 17.87 19.41 13.19
N LEU A 5 17.73 18.10 13.43
CA LEU A 5 18.61 17.37 14.33
C LEU A 5 19.96 17.19 13.63
N ALA A 6 20.76 18.26 13.62
CA ALA A 6 22.14 18.22 13.17
C ALA A 6 22.98 17.54 14.26
N ALA A 7 23.39 16.30 14.03
CA ALA A 7 24.45 15.71 14.80
C ALA A 7 25.70 15.61 13.95
N LEU A 8 26.81 16.08 14.50
CA LEU A 8 28.13 16.07 13.87
C LEU A 8 28.62 14.66 13.51
N HIS A 9 28.02 13.60 14.07
CA HIS A 9 28.32 12.22 13.74
C HIS A 9 27.07 11.36 13.66
N PRO A 10 26.73 10.69 12.53
CA PRO A 10 25.54 9.86 12.39
C PRO A 10 25.46 8.67 13.37
N GLY A 11 26.55 8.35 14.08
CA GLY A 11 26.61 7.27 15.05
C GLY A 11 25.78 7.47 16.32
N TRP A 12 25.31 8.67 16.65
CA TRP A 12 24.43 8.85 17.83
C TRP A 12 23.06 8.18 17.61
N PHE A 13 22.55 8.16 16.38
CA PHE A 13 21.25 7.59 16.05
C PHE A 13 21.21 6.08 16.36
N SER A 14 22.33 5.38 16.13
CA SER A 14 22.47 3.97 16.51
C SER A 14 22.72 3.74 18.00
N GLN A 15 23.00 4.80 18.77
CA GLN A 15 23.20 4.75 20.22
C GLN A 15 21.94 5.10 21.00
N VAL A 16 20.93 5.70 20.37
CA VAL A 16 19.63 5.90 21.01
C VAL A 16 19.01 4.53 21.24
N LYS A 17 19.00 4.08 22.50
CA LYS A 17 18.21 2.92 22.93
C LYS A 17 16.75 3.34 22.92
N VAL A 18 16.13 3.16 21.77
CA VAL A 18 14.74 3.49 21.53
C VAL A 18 13.87 2.48 22.29
N ALA A 19 12.87 2.97 23.03
CA ALA A 19 11.84 2.09 23.59
C ALA A 19 11.15 1.31 22.44
N HIS A 20 10.84 0.04 22.66
CA HIS A 20 9.98 -0.71 21.74
C HIS A 20 8.68 0.09 21.51
N LEU A 21 8.24 0.19 20.25
CA LEU A 21 7.02 0.91 19.80
C LEU A 21 7.13 2.42 19.59
N MET A 22 8.28 2.94 19.14
CA MET A 22 8.32 4.34 18.71
C MET A 22 7.69 4.57 17.34
N SER A 23 7.11 5.76 17.18
CA SER A 23 6.63 6.30 15.92
C SER A 23 7.53 7.43 15.44
N LEU A 24 7.98 7.37 14.18
CA LEU A 24 8.70 8.45 13.52
C LEU A 24 7.71 9.30 12.72
N HIS A 25 7.72 10.62 12.95
CA HIS A 25 6.92 11.57 12.19
C HIS A 25 7.83 12.56 11.46
N VAL A 26 7.72 12.62 10.14
CA VAL A 26 8.45 13.59 9.30
C VAL A 26 7.44 14.35 8.47
N SER A 27 7.48 15.67 8.52
CA SER A 27 6.49 16.49 7.83
C SER A 27 7.02 17.79 7.25
N GLN A 28 6.38 18.27 6.19
CA GLN A 28 6.59 19.60 5.58
C GLN A 28 8.03 19.83 5.17
N PHE A 29 8.52 18.95 4.29
CA PHE A 29 9.91 18.96 3.86
C PHE A 29 10.04 18.76 2.34
N ALA A 30 10.92 19.54 1.72
CA ALA A 30 11.31 19.37 0.34
C ALA A 30 12.77 18.91 0.31
N PHE A 31 13.00 17.68 -0.16
CA PHE A 31 14.34 17.09 -0.27
C PHE A 31 15.12 17.72 -1.42
N LEU A 32 16.40 17.97 -1.16
CA LEU A 32 17.32 18.56 -2.14
C LEU A 32 17.90 17.47 -3.05
N GLU A 33 18.28 17.83 -4.26
CA GLU A 33 18.96 16.93 -5.21
C GLU A 33 20.37 16.57 -4.72
N ILE A 34 21.06 17.53 -4.11
CA ILE A 34 22.43 17.39 -3.61
C ILE A 34 22.56 17.87 -2.16
N GLY A 35 23.59 17.36 -1.48
CA GLY A 35 23.95 17.77 -0.12
C GLY A 35 23.52 16.75 0.94
N HIS A 36 23.19 17.24 2.14
CA HIS A 36 22.87 16.38 3.28
C HIS A 36 21.41 15.94 3.34
N TYR A 37 20.49 16.74 2.80
CA TYR A 37 19.05 16.53 2.93
C TYR A 37 18.44 15.96 1.64
N THR A 38 19.04 14.89 1.14
CA THR A 38 18.55 14.14 -0.03
C THR A 38 17.68 12.95 0.39
N VAL A 39 16.90 12.40 -0.54
CA VAL A 39 16.04 11.23 -0.26
C VAL A 39 16.88 9.99 0.00
N GLU A 40 18.03 9.84 -0.66
CA GLU A 40 18.97 8.73 -0.47
C GLU A 40 19.50 8.71 0.97
N ASN A 41 19.94 9.86 1.48
CA ASN A 41 20.39 9.98 2.86
C ASN A 41 19.25 9.70 3.85
N PHE A 42 18.04 10.18 3.53
CA PHE A 42 16.86 9.93 4.35
C PHE A 42 16.51 8.43 4.43
N VAL A 43 16.45 7.75 3.29
CA VAL A 43 16.17 6.32 3.20
C VAL A 43 17.29 5.49 3.85
N LEU A 44 18.55 5.89 3.68
CA LEU A 44 19.69 5.29 4.39
C LEU A 44 19.54 5.42 5.91
N CYS A 45 19.12 6.59 6.41
CA CYS A 45 18.83 6.77 7.83
C CYS A 45 17.67 5.89 8.29
N LEU A 46 16.58 5.81 7.52
CA LEU A 46 15.42 4.98 7.85
C LEU A 46 15.78 3.49 7.95
N SER A 47 16.59 2.96 7.04
CA SER A 47 17.00 1.54 7.05
C SER A 47 17.82 1.16 8.30
N LYS A 48 18.57 2.12 8.83
CA LYS A 48 19.36 1.98 10.06
C LYS A 48 18.54 2.25 11.33
N PHE A 49 17.38 2.88 11.21
CA PHE A 49 16.52 3.23 12.34
C PHE A 49 15.68 2.03 12.78
N LYS A 50 16.27 1.18 13.62
CA LYS A 50 15.63 -0.02 14.19
C LYS A 50 14.72 0.34 15.36
N GLY A 51 13.67 -0.48 15.58
CA GLY A 51 12.74 -0.33 16.70
C GLY A 51 11.60 0.68 16.50
N CYS A 52 11.59 1.36 15.34
CA CYS A 52 10.47 2.18 14.91
C CYS A 52 9.45 1.30 14.18
N VAL A 53 8.27 1.15 14.78
CA VAL A 53 7.20 0.34 14.19
C VAL A 53 6.36 1.17 13.24
N TYR A 54 6.13 2.45 13.55
CA TYR A 54 5.23 3.31 12.77
C TYR A 54 5.97 4.50 12.17
N ARG A 55 5.86 4.71 10.87
CA ARG A 55 6.46 5.84 10.16
C ARG A 55 5.38 6.66 9.47
N HIS A 56 5.28 7.92 9.85
CA HIS A 56 4.30 8.86 9.34
C HIS A 56 5.01 9.98 8.56
N PHE A 57 4.74 10.04 7.28
CA PHE A 57 5.35 10.95 6.32
C PHE A 57 4.29 11.85 5.73
N ARG A 58 4.41 13.16 5.94
CA ARG A 58 3.38 14.12 5.60
C ARG A 58 3.92 15.32 4.83
N ASP A 59 3.24 15.74 3.77
CA ASP A 59 3.61 16.96 3.02
C ASP A 59 5.10 16.92 2.59
N LEU A 60 5.58 15.74 2.14
CA LEU A 60 6.96 15.54 1.68
C LEU A 60 7.05 15.68 0.16
N SER A 61 8.11 16.30 -0.33
CA SER A 61 8.32 16.56 -1.75
C SER A 61 9.80 16.59 -2.14
N LEU A 62 10.09 16.69 -3.43
CA LEU A 62 11.42 17.00 -3.95
C LEU A 62 11.47 18.48 -4.33
N SER A 63 12.60 19.14 -4.11
CA SER A 63 12.85 20.50 -4.60
C SER A 63 13.26 20.55 -6.08
N TYR A 64 13.29 19.39 -6.73
CA TYR A 64 13.75 19.17 -8.10
C TYR A 64 12.81 18.20 -8.82
N THR A 65 12.91 18.15 -10.15
CA THR A 65 12.15 17.20 -10.96
C THR A 65 12.92 15.89 -11.02
N PHE A 66 12.24 14.78 -10.73
CA PHE A 66 12.84 13.45 -10.79
C PHE A 66 12.36 12.70 -12.03
N THR A 67 13.29 12.06 -12.75
CA THR A 67 12.99 11.25 -13.93
C THR A 67 13.50 9.82 -13.71
N ASN A 68 12.63 8.81 -13.81
CA ASN A 68 12.95 7.40 -13.55
C ASN A 68 14.11 6.82 -14.39
N ALA A 69 14.53 7.48 -15.46
CA ALA A 69 15.62 7.03 -16.32
C ALA A 69 17.00 7.05 -15.64
N GLU A 70 17.12 7.71 -14.49
CA GLU A 70 18.40 7.99 -13.83
C GLU A 70 18.82 6.95 -12.79
N ILE A 71 17.93 6.04 -12.40
CA ILE A 71 18.23 5.05 -11.35
C ILE A 71 18.67 3.73 -11.97
N SER A 72 19.90 3.32 -11.69
CA SER A 72 20.38 1.97 -11.93
C SER A 72 19.88 1.05 -10.80
N TYR A 73 19.00 0.11 -11.13
CA TYR A 73 18.47 -0.89 -10.19
C TYR A 73 19.49 -1.97 -9.78
N GLU A 74 20.76 -1.83 -10.19
CA GLU A 74 21.82 -2.79 -9.86
C GLU A 74 22.35 -2.64 -8.41
N GLU A 75 22.11 -1.50 -7.76
CA GLU A 75 22.49 -1.30 -6.35
C GLU A 75 21.44 -1.89 -5.40
N GLU A 76 21.89 -2.55 -4.31
CA GLU A 76 21.00 -3.13 -3.31
C GLU A 76 20.12 -2.07 -2.65
N ALA A 77 18.82 -2.11 -2.94
CA ALA A 77 17.84 -1.20 -2.35
C ALA A 77 17.81 -1.28 -0.82
N TYR A 78 17.69 -0.12 -0.16
CA TYR A 78 17.72 -0.03 1.29
C TYR A 78 16.51 -0.71 1.91
N LYS A 79 16.74 -1.77 2.70
CA LYS A 79 15.68 -2.48 3.41
C LYS A 79 15.09 -1.64 4.53
N ILE A 80 13.82 -1.29 4.42
CA ILE A 80 13.05 -0.60 5.45
C ILE A 80 11.87 -1.47 5.85
N ASP A 81 11.67 -1.63 7.16
CA ASP A 81 10.76 -2.59 7.79
C ASP A 81 9.78 -1.85 8.71
N GLY A 82 8.52 -2.29 8.77
CA GLY A 82 7.46 -1.75 9.61
C GLY A 82 6.42 -0.91 8.87
N ASP A 83 5.52 -0.29 9.63
CA ASP A 83 4.33 0.37 9.10
C ASP A 83 4.60 1.76 8.53
N PHE A 84 3.95 2.07 7.41
CA PHE A 84 4.06 3.35 6.73
C PHE A 84 2.71 4.04 6.57
N HIS A 85 2.70 5.35 6.83
CA HIS A 85 1.61 6.24 6.48
C HIS A 85 2.14 7.43 5.68
N PHE A 86 1.66 7.59 4.45
CA PHE A 86 1.95 8.72 3.58
C PHE A 86 0.73 9.63 3.48
N GLN A 87 0.90 10.90 3.79
CA GLN A 87 -0.16 11.91 3.73
C GLN A 87 0.28 13.09 2.86
N SER A 88 -0.44 13.37 1.77
CA SER A 88 -0.16 14.51 0.89
C SER A 88 1.29 14.54 0.40
N VAL A 89 1.89 13.37 0.18
CA VAL A 89 3.27 13.23 -0.29
C VAL A 89 3.29 13.30 -1.81
N SER A 90 4.28 14.00 -2.37
CA SER A 90 4.34 14.24 -3.81
C SER A 90 4.66 12.97 -4.60
N HIS A 91 4.14 12.92 -5.83
CA HIS A 91 4.41 11.84 -6.79
C HIS A 91 5.92 11.58 -6.94
N ASN A 92 6.71 12.63 -7.20
CA ASN A 92 8.15 12.49 -7.42
C ASN A 92 8.89 11.94 -6.20
N PHE A 93 8.48 12.34 -4.99
CA PHE A 93 9.06 11.77 -3.78
C PHE A 93 8.75 10.27 -3.68
N LEU A 94 7.50 9.87 -3.89
CA LEU A 94 7.13 8.44 -3.85
C LEU A 94 7.86 7.64 -4.91
N SER A 95 8.04 8.19 -6.12
CA SER A 95 8.76 7.53 -7.21
C SER A 95 10.21 7.24 -6.80
N LEU A 96 10.91 8.24 -6.30
CA LEU A 96 12.30 8.08 -5.86
C LEU A 96 12.39 7.17 -4.62
N PHE A 97 11.51 7.36 -3.64
CA PHE A 97 11.46 6.56 -2.41
C PHE A 97 11.34 5.07 -2.72
N TYR A 98 10.39 4.66 -3.56
CA TYR A 98 10.22 3.26 -3.93
C TYR A 98 11.24 2.72 -4.93
N ALA A 99 11.97 3.59 -5.62
CA ALA A 99 13.05 3.14 -6.50
C ALA A 99 14.32 2.76 -5.73
N ILE A 100 14.56 3.38 -4.55
CA ILE A 100 15.79 3.17 -3.77
C ILE A 100 15.58 2.41 -2.45
N SER A 101 14.33 2.20 -2.04
CA SER A 101 14.00 1.39 -0.86
C SER A 101 13.47 0.02 -1.29
N SER A 102 13.66 -0.98 -0.44
CA SER A 102 12.98 -2.27 -0.53
C SER A 102 12.29 -2.59 0.78
N THR A 103 11.16 -3.28 0.71
CA THR A 103 10.51 -3.87 1.87
C THR A 103 10.93 -5.33 1.99
N PRO A 104 11.20 -5.85 3.20
CA PRO A 104 11.47 -7.27 3.37
C PRO A 104 10.32 -8.12 2.83
N ASN A 105 10.66 -9.30 2.30
CA ASN A 105 9.65 -10.26 1.85
C ASN A 105 8.88 -10.78 3.06
N TYR A 106 7.54 -10.66 3.04
CA TYR A 106 6.62 -11.13 4.09
C TYR A 106 6.74 -10.34 5.39
N ASP A 107 6.38 -9.05 5.34
CA ASP A 107 6.23 -8.22 6.52
C ASP A 107 4.74 -8.16 6.89
N GLU A 108 4.38 -8.50 8.13
CA GLU A 108 3.00 -8.38 8.67
C GLU A 108 2.58 -6.90 8.85
N GLY A 109 3.24 -6.00 8.14
CA GLY A 109 3.07 -4.57 8.22
C GLY A 109 1.86 -4.05 7.47
N SER A 110 1.59 -2.78 7.72
CA SER A 110 0.53 -2.00 7.11
C SER A 110 1.10 -0.80 6.37
N ILE A 111 0.53 -0.52 5.20
CA ILE A 111 0.85 0.67 4.43
C ILE A 111 -0.41 1.48 4.16
N SER A 112 -0.30 2.79 4.28
CA SER A 112 -1.45 3.66 4.10
C SER A 112 -1.13 4.96 3.38
N PHE A 113 -2.08 5.42 2.56
CA PHE A 113 -1.97 6.63 1.74
C PHE A 113 -3.20 7.51 1.93
N THR A 114 -2.98 8.79 2.18
CA THR A 114 -4.05 9.80 2.29
C THR A 114 -3.75 10.99 1.39
N ALA A 115 -4.64 11.26 0.44
CA ALA A 115 -4.52 12.39 -0.49
C ALA A 115 -3.16 12.44 -1.23
N CYS A 116 -2.64 11.28 -1.63
CA CYS A 116 -1.39 11.14 -2.38
C CYS A 116 -1.65 10.92 -3.88
N GLN A 117 -0.71 11.39 -4.72
CA GLN A 117 -0.60 10.97 -6.12
C GLN A 117 0.40 9.82 -6.21
N ILE A 118 -0.09 8.59 -6.25
CA ILE A 118 0.75 7.40 -6.15
C ILE A 118 1.29 7.04 -7.54
N PRO A 119 2.63 7.01 -7.73
CA PRO A 119 3.24 6.63 -9.00
C PRO A 119 3.06 5.13 -9.27
N THR A 120 3.36 4.69 -10.49
CA THR A 120 3.60 3.26 -10.74
C THR A 120 4.79 2.81 -9.90
N ILE A 121 4.56 1.84 -9.01
CA ILE A 121 5.59 1.30 -8.13
C ILE A 121 6.26 0.13 -8.86
N PRO A 122 7.59 0.16 -9.07
CA PRO A 122 8.29 -0.84 -9.89
C PRO A 122 8.40 -2.21 -9.20
N GLN A 123 8.22 -2.25 -7.88
CA GLN A 123 8.42 -3.43 -7.04
C GLN A 123 7.15 -3.83 -6.31
N PHE A 124 7.07 -5.12 -5.97
CA PHE A 124 5.98 -5.66 -5.18
C PHE A 124 6.05 -5.15 -3.73
N LEU A 125 4.91 -4.73 -3.19
CA LEU A 125 4.72 -4.31 -1.82
C LEU A 125 4.24 -5.50 -0.99
N ALA A 126 5.13 -6.02 -0.15
CA ALA A 126 4.88 -7.22 0.64
C ALA A 126 4.13 -6.99 1.96
N HIS A 127 3.34 -5.91 2.06
CA HIS A 127 2.56 -5.60 3.27
C HIS A 127 1.23 -6.35 3.28
N ASP A 128 0.79 -6.81 4.43
CA ASP A 128 -0.47 -7.54 4.58
C ASP A 128 -1.70 -6.63 4.45
N SER A 129 -1.58 -5.39 4.93
CA SER A 129 -2.67 -4.41 4.98
C SER A 129 -2.38 -3.18 4.14
N LEU A 130 -3.35 -2.76 3.33
CA LEU A 130 -3.33 -1.50 2.57
C LEU A 130 -4.55 -0.65 2.94
N ALA A 131 -4.32 0.60 3.35
CA ALA A 131 -5.39 1.59 3.55
C ALA A 131 -5.21 2.81 2.65
N VAL A 132 -6.23 3.14 1.86
CA VAL A 132 -6.21 4.29 0.95
C VAL A 132 -7.36 5.24 1.28
N THR A 133 -7.06 6.53 1.37
CA THR A 133 -8.03 7.58 1.65
C THR A 133 -7.91 8.74 0.67
N ASN A 134 -9.02 9.12 0.03
CA ASN A 134 -9.07 10.26 -0.91
C ASN A 134 -8.00 10.15 -2.02
N ILE A 135 -7.94 9.00 -2.69
CA ILE A 135 -6.98 8.70 -3.76
C ILE A 135 -7.70 8.69 -5.11
N ASP A 136 -7.08 9.28 -6.15
CA ASP A 136 -7.62 9.27 -7.51
C ASP A 136 -7.54 7.89 -8.17
N GLU A 137 -8.22 7.71 -9.31
CA GLU A 137 -8.31 6.40 -9.98
C GLU A 137 -6.96 5.87 -10.47
N CYS A 138 -6.11 6.74 -11.04
CA CYS A 138 -4.81 6.34 -11.57
C CYS A 138 -3.90 5.87 -10.43
N SER A 139 -3.83 6.66 -9.37
CA SER A 139 -3.06 6.34 -8.16
C SER A 139 -3.55 5.04 -7.50
N LEU A 140 -4.87 4.84 -7.43
CA LEU A 140 -5.46 3.64 -6.84
C LEU A 140 -5.15 2.39 -7.68
N ARG A 141 -5.19 2.48 -9.01
CA ARG A 141 -4.77 1.39 -9.89
C ARG A 141 -3.27 1.10 -9.75
N ASN A 142 -2.44 2.14 -9.70
CA ASN A 142 -0.99 1.99 -9.55
C ASN A 142 -0.61 1.20 -8.29
N ILE A 143 -1.21 1.54 -7.14
CA ILE A 143 -0.89 0.84 -5.89
C ILE A 143 -1.39 -0.60 -5.88
N LEU A 144 -2.60 -0.88 -6.40
CA LEU A 144 -3.16 -2.23 -6.45
C LEU A 144 -2.55 -3.12 -7.54
N MET A 145 -1.75 -2.57 -8.46
CA MET A 145 -0.92 -3.38 -9.36
C MET A 145 0.38 -3.84 -8.68
N ALA A 146 0.83 -3.13 -7.66
CA ALA A 146 2.06 -3.41 -6.93
C ALA A 146 1.84 -4.13 -5.60
N TRP A 147 0.59 -4.32 -5.16
CA TRP A 147 0.23 -4.90 -3.87
C TRP A 147 -0.71 -6.10 -4.04
N ASP A 148 -0.51 -7.16 -3.25
CA ASP A 148 -1.35 -8.37 -3.21
C ASP A 148 -1.41 -8.93 -1.77
N GLY A 149 -1.81 -8.07 -0.83
CA GLY A 149 -1.99 -8.45 0.58
C GLY A 149 -3.40 -8.96 0.89
N TYR A 150 -3.73 -9.04 2.18
CA TYR A 150 -4.96 -9.67 2.68
C TYR A 150 -6.08 -8.68 2.99
N ASP A 151 -5.72 -7.50 3.50
CA ASP A 151 -6.67 -6.51 4.01
C ASP A 151 -6.59 -5.20 3.24
N LEU A 152 -7.67 -4.86 2.53
CA LEU A 152 -7.80 -3.62 1.79
C LEU A 152 -8.86 -2.72 2.43
N ARG A 153 -8.48 -1.53 2.87
CA ARG A 153 -9.38 -0.48 3.32
C ARG A 153 -9.41 0.68 2.34
N ILE A 154 -10.58 0.99 1.81
CA ILE A 154 -10.81 2.11 0.89
C ILE A 154 -11.75 3.09 1.56
N ARG A 155 -11.32 4.35 1.69
CA ARG A 155 -12.07 5.38 2.39
C ARG A 155 -12.18 6.67 1.57
N SER A 156 -13.38 7.22 1.45
CA SER A 156 -13.61 8.53 0.81
C SER A 156 -12.91 8.67 -0.55
N CYS A 157 -12.89 7.60 -1.35
CA CYS A 157 -12.25 7.56 -2.68
C CYS A 157 -13.33 7.67 -3.76
N PRO A 158 -13.53 8.83 -4.41
CA PRO A 158 -14.54 8.99 -5.46
C PRO A 158 -14.29 8.08 -6.68
N SER A 159 -13.05 7.68 -6.87
CA SER A 159 -12.59 6.73 -7.89
C SER A 159 -13.08 5.30 -7.65
N PHE A 160 -13.51 4.96 -6.44
CA PHE A 160 -14.07 3.65 -6.11
C PHE A 160 -15.52 3.57 -6.58
N ASN A 161 -15.69 3.25 -7.87
CA ASN A 161 -16.97 3.20 -8.57
C ASN A 161 -17.20 1.83 -9.26
N ASP A 162 -18.32 1.68 -9.96
CA ASP A 162 -18.67 0.43 -10.65
C ASP A 162 -17.61 -0.04 -11.66
N THR A 163 -17.02 0.89 -12.41
CA THR A 163 -15.95 0.57 -13.37
C THR A 163 -14.72 0.05 -12.65
N PHE A 164 -14.36 0.66 -11.52
CA PHE A 164 -13.23 0.23 -10.71
C PHE A 164 -13.46 -1.14 -10.05
N ILE A 165 -14.63 -1.37 -9.46
CA ILE A 165 -14.98 -2.67 -8.84
C ILE A 165 -15.00 -3.77 -9.90
N THR A 166 -15.59 -3.49 -11.07
CA THR A 166 -15.56 -4.43 -12.20
C THR A 166 -14.13 -4.75 -12.62
N TRP A 167 -13.27 -3.74 -12.73
CA TRP A 167 -11.85 -3.94 -13.01
C TRP A 167 -11.16 -4.80 -11.95
N LEU A 168 -11.43 -4.56 -10.67
CA LEU A 168 -10.90 -5.34 -9.55
C LEU A 168 -11.32 -6.82 -9.63
N GLY A 169 -12.56 -7.09 -10.08
CA GLY A 169 -13.09 -8.44 -10.29
C GLY A 169 -12.59 -9.14 -11.56
N THR A 170 -11.83 -8.47 -12.42
CA THR A 170 -11.33 -9.13 -13.65
C THR A 170 -10.25 -10.17 -13.34
N GLN A 171 -10.31 -11.29 -14.07
CA GLN A 171 -9.22 -12.27 -14.07
C GLN A 171 -8.10 -11.83 -15.01
N VAL A 172 -6.87 -12.04 -14.59
CA VAL A 172 -5.63 -11.78 -15.34
C VAL A 172 -4.88 -13.07 -15.60
N ASP A 173 -4.12 -13.09 -16.69
CA ASP A 173 -3.25 -14.21 -17.03
C ASP A 173 -1.96 -14.15 -16.20
N ARG A 174 -1.78 -15.12 -15.30
CA ARG A 174 -0.55 -15.31 -14.53
C ARG A 174 0.30 -16.38 -15.20
N LYS A 175 1.48 -15.99 -15.66
CA LYS A 175 2.49 -16.95 -16.12
C LYS A 175 3.09 -17.62 -14.91
N VAL A 176 3.18 -18.95 -14.95
CA VAL A 176 3.77 -19.74 -13.88
C VAL A 176 4.87 -20.58 -14.51
N ASN A 177 6.07 -20.57 -13.93
CA ASN A 177 7.28 -21.14 -14.55
C ASN A 177 7.15 -22.61 -14.97
N TRP A 178 6.23 -23.36 -14.35
CA TRP A 178 6.02 -24.79 -14.58
C TRP A 178 4.81 -25.12 -15.47
N LYS A 179 4.10 -24.11 -16.00
CA LYS A 179 2.98 -24.31 -16.94
C LYS A 179 3.22 -23.54 -18.23
N GLU A 180 3.09 -24.24 -19.36
CA GLU A 180 3.20 -23.63 -20.70
C GLU A 180 2.08 -22.60 -20.98
N ARG A 181 0.91 -22.79 -20.36
CA ARG A 181 -0.23 -21.88 -20.49
C ARG A 181 -0.40 -21.06 -19.22
N PRO A 182 -0.70 -19.75 -19.34
CA PRO A 182 -1.01 -18.93 -18.19
C PRO A 182 -2.26 -19.46 -17.48
N ILE A 183 -2.30 -19.32 -16.17
CA ILE A 183 -3.49 -19.56 -15.36
C ILE A 183 -4.26 -18.25 -15.22
N LYS A 184 -5.59 -18.33 -15.21
CA LYS A 184 -6.43 -17.18 -14.87
C LYS A 184 -6.48 -17.06 -13.35
N VAL A 185 -6.13 -15.88 -12.83
CA VAL A 185 -6.25 -15.54 -11.41
C VAL A 185 -6.98 -14.21 -11.28
N PHE A 186 -7.70 -14.00 -10.18
CA PHE A 186 -8.27 -12.68 -9.90
C PHE A 186 -7.16 -11.68 -9.56
N ARG A 187 -7.43 -10.39 -9.80
CA ARG A 187 -6.57 -9.35 -9.23
C ARG A 187 -6.66 -9.41 -7.72
N LEU A 188 -5.53 -9.13 -7.06
CA LEU A 188 -5.39 -9.24 -5.61
C LEU A 188 -5.81 -10.64 -5.14
N GLU A 189 -5.17 -11.68 -5.67
CA GLU A 189 -5.48 -13.08 -5.38
C GLU A 189 -5.52 -13.36 -3.87
N SER A 190 -4.66 -12.68 -3.11
CA SER A 190 -4.54 -12.87 -1.67
C SER A 190 -5.59 -12.14 -0.85
N LEU A 191 -6.36 -11.23 -1.45
CA LEU A 191 -7.34 -10.38 -0.75
C LEU A 191 -8.44 -11.23 -0.08
N ASN A 192 -8.51 -11.08 1.25
CA ASN A 192 -9.50 -11.75 2.10
C ASN A 192 -10.52 -10.78 2.67
N SER A 193 -10.17 -9.50 2.80
CA SER A 193 -10.97 -8.51 3.51
C SER A 193 -10.95 -7.19 2.75
N LEU A 194 -12.14 -6.70 2.41
CA LEU A 194 -12.37 -5.42 1.75
C LEU A 194 -13.29 -4.56 2.62
N ARG A 195 -12.73 -3.48 3.17
CA ARG A 195 -13.48 -2.50 3.95
C ARG A 195 -13.67 -1.22 3.15
N ILE A 196 -14.92 -0.87 2.89
CA ILE A 196 -15.32 0.32 2.13
C ILE A 196 -15.97 1.31 3.10
N GLU A 197 -15.43 2.52 3.18
CA GLU A 197 -15.92 3.56 4.07
C GLU A 197 -16.16 4.84 3.28
N ASP A 198 -17.32 5.46 3.46
CA ASP A 198 -17.60 6.79 2.89
C ASP A 198 -17.34 6.87 1.36
N CYS A 199 -17.62 5.78 0.63
CA CYS A 199 -17.56 5.74 -0.83
C CYS A 199 -19.00 5.53 -1.35
N SER A 200 -19.46 6.39 -2.26
CA SER A 200 -20.86 6.41 -2.71
C SER A 200 -21.05 6.19 -4.21
N ASN A 201 -19.98 6.06 -4.98
CA ASN A 201 -20.02 6.04 -6.44
C ASN A 201 -20.19 4.65 -7.05
N PHE A 202 -20.71 3.67 -6.29
CA PHE A 202 -20.94 2.31 -6.78
C PHE A 202 -22.37 1.84 -6.50
N THR A 203 -22.85 0.93 -7.35
CA THR A 203 -24.12 0.24 -7.20
C THR A 203 -23.94 -1.03 -6.39
N PRO A 204 -24.89 -1.39 -5.51
CA PRO A 204 -24.84 -2.65 -4.79
C PRO A 204 -24.68 -3.85 -5.74
N ALA A 205 -25.38 -3.86 -6.89
CA ALA A 205 -25.35 -4.96 -7.84
C ALA A 205 -23.94 -5.30 -8.35
N VAL A 206 -23.11 -4.30 -8.63
CA VAL A 206 -21.72 -4.51 -9.07
C VAL A 206 -20.86 -5.06 -7.93
N LEU A 207 -21.06 -4.59 -6.70
CA LEU A 207 -20.36 -5.12 -5.54
C LEU A 207 -20.75 -6.59 -5.25
N TRP A 208 -22.04 -6.93 -5.37
CA TRP A 208 -22.52 -8.32 -5.25
C TRP A 208 -21.90 -9.22 -6.30
N ALA A 209 -21.90 -8.79 -7.57
CA ALA A 209 -21.29 -9.54 -8.66
C ALA A 209 -19.77 -9.75 -8.45
N PHE A 210 -19.08 -8.75 -7.88
CA PHE A 210 -17.66 -8.86 -7.53
C PHE A 210 -17.41 -9.92 -6.44
N VAL A 211 -18.19 -9.90 -5.36
CA VAL A 211 -18.06 -10.88 -4.27
C VAL A 211 -18.36 -12.29 -4.76
N GLU A 212 -19.49 -12.46 -5.47
CA GLU A 212 -19.90 -13.75 -6.02
C GLU A 212 -18.87 -14.31 -7.01
N ALA A 213 -18.28 -13.48 -7.86
CA ALA A 213 -17.23 -13.91 -8.79
C ALA A 213 -15.98 -14.42 -8.06
N ARG A 214 -15.59 -13.79 -6.95
CA ARG A 214 -14.42 -14.20 -6.17
C ARG A 214 -14.67 -15.48 -5.38
N ASP A 215 -15.83 -15.60 -4.74
CA ASP A 215 -16.19 -16.79 -3.96
C ASP A 215 -16.34 -18.03 -4.86
N ASN A 216 -17.02 -17.90 -6.01
CA ASN A 216 -17.14 -18.99 -6.99
C ASN A 216 -15.79 -19.33 -7.65
N GLY A 217 -14.94 -18.33 -7.80
CA GLY A 217 -13.58 -18.46 -8.31
C GLY A 217 -12.67 -19.30 -7.41
N ALA A 218 -12.74 -19.08 -6.10
CA ALA A 218 -11.99 -19.83 -5.09
C ALA A 218 -12.31 -21.33 -5.14
N LEU A 219 -13.58 -21.69 -5.39
CA LEU A 219 -14.03 -23.08 -5.50
C LEU A 219 -13.52 -23.81 -6.77
N SER A 220 -13.15 -23.06 -7.82
CA SER A 220 -12.80 -23.64 -9.12
C SER A 220 -11.31 -23.97 -9.29
N LEU A 221 -10.44 -23.44 -8.43
CA LEU A 221 -8.98 -23.63 -8.50
C LEU A 221 -8.46 -24.81 -7.67
N HIS A 222 -9.31 -25.45 -6.85
CA HIS A 222 -8.94 -26.59 -6.00
C HIS A 222 -9.75 -27.87 -6.29
N PRO A 223 -9.19 -28.84 -7.03
CA PRO A 223 -9.69 -30.21 -7.06
C PRO A 223 -8.92 -31.15 -6.11
N GLN A 224 -8.30 -30.66 -5.03
CA GLN A 224 -7.66 -31.52 -4.03
C GLN A 224 -8.50 -31.60 -2.73
N PRO A 225 -8.71 -32.81 -2.16
CA PRO A 225 -9.71 -33.03 -1.11
C PRO A 225 -9.21 -32.78 0.32
N CYS A 226 -8.05 -32.14 0.51
CA CYS A 226 -7.36 -32.14 1.81
C CYS A 226 -6.96 -30.77 2.36
N GLU A 227 -7.37 -29.66 1.75
CA GLU A 227 -7.22 -28.34 2.34
C GLU A 227 -8.61 -27.72 2.50
N GLU A 228 -8.88 -27.14 3.67
CA GLU A 228 -10.12 -26.43 3.96
C GLU A 228 -10.39 -25.40 2.85
N PRO A 229 -11.66 -25.04 2.55
CA PRO A 229 -11.94 -23.98 1.59
C PRO A 229 -11.44 -22.64 2.16
N ILE A 230 -10.18 -22.29 1.85
CA ILE A 230 -9.56 -21.08 2.39
C ILE A 230 -9.94 -19.89 1.51
N LYS A 231 -10.42 -18.84 2.18
CA LYS A 231 -10.63 -17.44 1.72
C LYS A 231 -12.01 -17.14 1.12
N TRP A 232 -12.93 -16.78 2.01
CA TRP A 232 -14.12 -15.98 1.66
C TRP A 232 -13.72 -14.51 1.69
N LEU A 233 -14.21 -13.71 0.74
CA LEU A 233 -13.99 -12.27 0.79
C LEU A 233 -14.98 -11.64 1.79
N GLU A 234 -14.47 -11.13 2.91
CA GLU A 234 -15.28 -10.31 3.83
C GLU A 234 -15.40 -8.88 3.30
N VAL A 235 -16.62 -8.42 3.04
CA VAL A 235 -16.88 -7.03 2.64
C VAL A 235 -17.64 -6.30 3.74
N SER A 236 -17.04 -5.23 4.26
CA SER A 236 -17.66 -4.35 5.26
C SER A 236 -17.89 -2.96 4.67
N ILE A 237 -19.13 -2.47 4.69
CA ILE A 237 -19.47 -1.09 4.30
C ILE A 237 -19.85 -0.31 5.55
N LEU A 238 -19.12 0.76 5.85
CA LEU A 238 -19.41 1.61 7.00
C LEU A 238 -19.90 2.99 6.55
N PRO A 239 -21.10 3.42 7.00
CA PRO A 239 -21.61 4.76 6.72
C PRO A 239 -20.79 5.82 7.46
N GLU A 240 -20.76 7.04 6.91
CA GLU A 240 -20.27 8.22 7.61
C GLU A 240 -21.05 8.34 8.94
N ILE A 241 -20.36 8.34 10.09
CA ILE A 241 -21.01 8.48 11.40
C ILE A 241 -21.58 9.90 11.52
N ARG A 242 -22.75 10.13 10.95
CA ARG A 242 -23.67 11.20 11.32
C ARG A 242 -24.80 10.54 12.09
N HIS A 243 -24.92 10.86 13.37
CA HIS A 243 -25.96 10.42 14.31
C HIS A 243 -27.17 9.69 13.67
N GLY A 244 -27.13 8.35 13.67
CA GLY A 244 -28.21 7.49 13.13
C GLY A 244 -27.65 6.29 12.36
N SER A 245 -27.08 5.31 13.06
CA SER A 245 -26.46 4.14 12.41
C SER A 245 -27.49 3.11 11.95
N CYS A 246 -27.40 2.72 10.67
CA CYS A 246 -27.90 1.46 10.14
C CYS A 246 -26.66 0.66 9.72
N GLU A 247 -26.22 -0.27 10.57
CA GLU A 247 -25.08 -1.15 10.32
C GLU A 247 -25.51 -2.29 9.38
N LEU A 248 -24.87 -2.42 8.23
CA LEU A 248 -24.95 -3.61 7.38
C LEU A 248 -23.72 -4.48 7.67
N GLN A 249 -23.70 -5.11 8.85
CA GLN A 249 -22.82 -6.26 9.09
C GLN A 249 -23.50 -7.50 8.51
N LYS A 250 -23.02 -8.01 7.38
CA LYS A 250 -23.36 -9.36 6.92
C LYS A 250 -22.15 -10.28 7.13
N ARG A 251 -22.19 -11.02 8.24
CA ARG A 251 -21.48 -12.31 8.34
C ARG A 251 -22.30 -13.31 7.52
N LEU A 252 -21.73 -13.86 6.45
CA LEU A 252 -22.36 -14.96 5.73
C LEU A 252 -22.08 -16.26 6.52
N GLN A 253 -23.12 -16.81 7.14
CA GLN A 253 -23.17 -18.21 7.60
C GLN A 253 -23.72 -19.09 6.47
#